data_AF-A0A2T2NLK3-F1
#
_entry.id   AF-A0A2T2NLK3-F1
#
_cell.length_a   1.000
_cell.length_b   1.000
_cell.length_c   1.000
_cell.angle_alpha   90.00
_cell.angle_beta   90.00
_cell.angle_gamma   90.00
#
_symmetry.space_group_name_H-M   'P 1'
#
loop_
_entity.id
_entity.type
_entity.pdbx_description
1 polymer ?
#
loop_
_entity_poly.entity_id
_entity_poly.type
_entity_poly.pdbx_seq_one_letter_code
_entity_poly.pdbx_strand_id
1 'polypeptide(L)'
;MSNPLAEYLSALEARDARERAHEEYINAYTKLADRTAALNKPTPPPSEPVPPSPSLSTRSLRPGTPKGKGSPAPQDGSIPSSLVQIRAELASTQRTRAELETKLANQNTELEGLKVTDAEQKKRIAQLEKTKEFLERRVKDRSEELKGKGRFVNEVQDEMVSLELQLNMAEKEVEKLRNENEDLTRRWLEKMELEAKTMNDRFEKESKRKG
;
A
#
# COMPACT_ATOMS: atom_id res chain seq x y z
N MET A 1 18.67 21.81 -10.39
CA MET A 1 18.31 20.93 -11.51
C MET A 1 18.52 19.50 -11.05
N SER A 2 17.46 18.75 -10.78
CA SER A 2 17.59 17.35 -10.37
C SER A 2 18.14 16.52 -11.53
N ASN A 3 19.05 15.59 -11.22
CA ASN A 3 19.63 14.71 -12.21
C ASN A 3 18.63 13.57 -12.51
N PRO A 4 18.02 13.50 -13.70
CA PRO A 4 16.98 12.51 -14.02
C PRO A 4 17.47 11.06 -13.89
N LEU A 5 18.77 10.83 -14.06
CA LEU A 5 19.38 9.52 -13.84
C LEU A 5 19.38 9.12 -12.35
N ALA A 6 19.58 10.08 -11.44
CA ALA A 6 19.54 9.81 -10.01
C ALA A 6 18.10 9.50 -9.54
N GLU A 7 17.11 10.22 -10.08
CA GLU A 7 15.69 9.93 -9.81
C GLU A 7 15.31 8.53 -10.27
N TYR A 8 15.72 8.14 -11.50
CA TYR A 8 15.48 6.81 -12.04
C TYR A 8 16.10 5.69 -11.19
N LEU A 9 17.35 5.84 -10.76
CA LEU A 9 18.02 4.84 -9.91
C LEU A 9 17.33 4.70 -8.54
N SER A 10 16.96 5.82 -7.91
CA SER A 10 16.21 5.78 -6.64
C SER A 10 14.84 5.11 -6.78
N ALA A 11 14.16 5.30 -7.92
CA ALA A 11 12.88 4.67 -8.21
C ALA A 11 13.04 3.15 -8.36
N LEU A 12 14.16 2.70 -8.95
CA LEU A 12 14.53 1.29 -9.05
C LEU A 12 14.81 0.69 -7.67
N GLU A 13 15.62 1.35 -6.83
CA GLU A 13 15.91 0.88 -5.47
C GLU A 13 14.65 0.82 -4.61
N ALA A 14 13.79 1.82 -4.70
CA ALA A 14 12.52 1.83 -3.98
C ALA A 14 11.59 0.70 -4.44
N ARG A 15 11.65 0.31 -5.72
CA ARG A 15 10.92 -0.85 -6.25
C ARG A 15 11.52 -2.16 -5.74
N ASP A 16 12.83 -2.33 -5.83
CA ASP A 16 13.55 -3.49 -5.33
C ASP A 16 13.28 -3.75 -3.84
N ALA A 17 13.25 -2.69 -3.03
CA ALA A 17 12.93 -2.79 -1.61
C ALA A 17 11.49 -3.28 -1.36
N ARG A 18 10.52 -2.82 -2.16
CA ARG A 18 9.12 -3.29 -2.08
C ARG A 18 8.98 -4.74 -2.51
N GLU A 19 9.69 -5.16 -3.55
CA GLU A 19 9.66 -6.53 -4.05
C GLU A 19 10.34 -7.50 -3.07
N ARG A 20 11.46 -7.10 -2.45
CA ARG A 20 12.15 -7.91 -1.42
C ARG A 20 11.45 -7.95 -0.07
N ALA A 21 10.58 -6.99 0.25
CA ALA A 21 9.86 -6.96 1.53
C ALA A 21 9.04 -8.23 1.82
N HIS A 22 8.65 -8.98 0.78
CA HIS A 22 7.87 -10.20 0.90
C HIS A 22 8.67 -11.49 0.58
N GLU A 23 9.97 -11.37 0.33
CA GLU A 23 10.84 -12.49 -0.05
C GLU A 23 10.87 -13.59 1.02
N GLU A 24 10.91 -13.23 2.30
CA GLU A 24 10.91 -14.19 3.41
C GLU A 24 9.63 -15.05 3.45
N TYR A 25 8.46 -14.42 3.26
CA TYR A 25 7.18 -15.12 3.24
C TYR A 25 7.07 -16.04 2.02
N ILE A 26 7.44 -15.55 0.84
CA ILE A 26 7.46 -16.35 -0.39
C ILE A 26 8.35 -17.57 -0.19
N ASN A 27 9.57 -17.39 0.32
CA ASN A 27 10.49 -18.49 0.61
C ASN A 27 9.94 -19.49 1.63
N ALA A 28 9.24 -19.03 2.67
CA ALA A 28 8.60 -19.91 3.65
C ALA A 28 7.47 -20.75 3.03
N TYR A 29 6.61 -20.12 2.21
CA TYR A 29 5.53 -20.82 1.51
C TYR A 29 6.05 -21.79 0.46
N THR A 30 7.10 -21.42 -0.30
CA THR A 30 7.77 -22.32 -1.24
C THR A 30 8.33 -23.54 -0.53
N LYS A 31 9.03 -23.36 0.60
CA LYS A 31 9.55 -24.49 1.41
C LYS A 31 8.42 -25.38 1.94
N LEU A 32 7.30 -24.81 2.36
CA LEU A 32 6.14 -25.58 2.81
C LEU A 32 5.50 -26.37 1.67
N ALA A 33 5.36 -25.75 0.50
CA ALA A 33 4.85 -26.39 -0.71
C ALA A 33 5.75 -27.55 -1.14
N ASP A 34 7.08 -27.35 -1.15
CA ASP A 34 8.06 -28.40 -1.47
C ASP A 34 7.99 -29.57 -0.48
N ARG A 35 7.87 -29.27 0.82
CA ARG A 35 7.70 -30.30 1.85
C ARG A 35 6.40 -31.08 1.68
N THR A 36 5.32 -30.39 1.32
CA THR A 36 4.01 -31.00 1.07
C THR A 36 4.04 -31.85 -0.20
N ALA A 37 4.71 -31.38 -1.26
CA ALA A 37 4.92 -32.12 -2.49
C ALA A 37 5.81 -33.36 -2.27
N ALA A 38 6.84 -33.27 -1.43
CA ALA A 38 7.67 -34.41 -1.03
C ALA A 38 6.90 -35.44 -0.21
N LEU A 39 5.98 -35.01 0.67
CA LEU A 39 5.14 -35.89 1.47
C LEU A 39 4.01 -36.55 0.65
N ASN A 40 3.48 -35.82 -0.34
CA ASN A 40 2.47 -36.31 -1.28
C ASN A 40 3.08 -37.08 -2.46
N LYS A 41 4.41 -37.18 -2.56
CA LYS A 41 5.05 -38.04 -3.54
C LYS A 41 4.72 -39.49 -3.17
N PRO A 42 3.92 -40.21 -3.99
CA PRO A 42 3.59 -41.59 -3.71
C PRO A 42 4.89 -42.38 -3.69
N THR A 43 5.15 -43.09 -2.59
CA THR A 43 6.11 -44.18 -2.57
C THR A 43 5.79 -45.08 -3.78
N PRO A 44 6.76 -45.38 -4.66
CA PRO A 44 6.46 -46.22 -5.82
C PRO A 44 5.92 -47.56 -5.31
N PRO A 45 4.75 -48.01 -5.79
CA PRO A 45 4.19 -49.29 -5.38
C PRO A 45 5.08 -50.43 -5.87
N PRO A 46 5.27 -51.51 -5.08
CA PRO A 46 5.60 -52.80 -5.64
C PRO A 46 4.46 -53.17 -6.61
N SER A 47 4.86 -53.53 -7.82
CA SER A 47 4.03 -53.97 -8.95
C SER A 47 2.77 -54.78 -8.57
N GLU A 48 1.62 -54.25 -9.04
CA GLU A 48 0.35 -54.86 -9.51
C GLU A 48 0.33 -56.38 -9.88
N PRO A 49 -0.83 -56.99 -10.26
CA PRO A 49 -2.25 -56.79 -9.87
C PRO A 49 -3.10 -58.11 -9.82
N VAL A 50 -4.25 -58.16 -9.12
CA VAL A 50 -5.44 -58.96 -9.55
C VAL A 50 -6.76 -58.38 -8.94
N PRO A 51 -7.80 -58.05 -9.74
CA PRO A 51 -9.20 -57.79 -9.31
C PRO A 51 -10.13 -58.97 -9.73
N PRO A 52 -11.48 -58.94 -9.64
CA PRO A 52 -12.46 -58.05 -8.98
C PRO A 52 -13.38 -58.84 -8.00
N SER A 53 -14.21 -58.21 -7.14
CA SER A 53 -15.64 -57.98 -7.44
C SER A 53 -16.39 -57.39 -6.22
N PRO A 54 -17.59 -56.80 -6.44
CA PRO A 54 -18.21 -55.80 -5.58
C PRO A 54 -19.31 -56.38 -4.67
N SER A 55 -19.75 -55.60 -3.66
CA SER A 55 -21.18 -55.36 -3.40
C SER A 55 -21.37 -54.36 -2.26
N LEU A 56 -22.01 -53.24 -2.61
CA LEU A 56 -22.59 -52.27 -1.71
C LEU A 56 -24.01 -52.67 -1.31
N SER A 57 -24.45 -52.11 -0.17
CA SER A 57 -25.82 -51.91 0.32
C SER A 57 -26.45 -53.03 1.15
N THR A 58 -26.87 -52.66 2.37
CA THR A 58 -28.29 -52.41 2.77
C THR A 58 -28.30 -52.04 4.26
N ARG A 59 -28.66 -50.82 4.63
CA ARG A 59 -30.02 -50.39 5.04
C ARG A 59 -30.71 -51.35 6.03
N SER A 60 -30.96 -50.81 7.23
CA SER A 60 -32.07 -51.05 8.16
C SER A 60 -32.92 -52.30 7.94
N LEU A 61 -33.07 -53.12 8.98
CA LEU A 61 -34.37 -53.43 9.61
C LEU A 61 -34.19 -54.37 10.81
N ARG A 62 -35.04 -54.14 11.80
CA ARG A 62 -35.38 -54.95 12.98
C ARG A 62 -35.49 -56.46 12.67
N PRO A 63 -35.07 -57.33 13.58
CA PRO A 63 -35.88 -58.52 13.92
C PRO A 63 -35.93 -58.73 15.46
N GLY A 64 -37.04 -59.14 16.09
CA GLY A 64 -37.87 -60.28 15.73
C GLY A 64 -37.32 -61.53 16.44
N THR A 65 -37.97 -61.97 17.51
CA THR A 65 -37.66 -63.23 18.22
C THR A 65 -37.86 -64.43 17.30
N PRO A 66 -37.08 -65.52 17.48
CA PRO A 66 -37.73 -66.74 17.95
C PRO A 66 -36.88 -67.61 18.91
N LYS A 67 -37.59 -68.47 19.64
CA LYS A 67 -37.12 -69.57 20.49
C LYS A 67 -36.25 -70.59 19.75
N GLY A 68 -35.23 -71.12 20.44
CA GLY A 68 -34.51 -72.36 20.13
C GLY A 68 -33.27 -72.47 21.02
N LYS A 69 -33.38 -73.02 22.24
CA LYS A 69 -33.13 -74.43 22.61
C LYS A 69 -31.70 -74.89 22.27
N GLY A 70 -30.86 -74.97 23.31
CA GLY A 70 -29.57 -75.65 23.26
C GLY A 70 -28.46 -74.92 24.02
N SER A 71 -28.45 -75.02 25.35
CA SER A 71 -27.17 -74.98 26.07
C SER A 71 -26.41 -76.28 25.77
N PRO A 72 -25.09 -76.23 25.86
CA PRO A 72 -24.48 -76.93 26.97
C PRO A 72 -23.68 -76.00 27.88
N ALA A 73 -23.68 -76.42 29.13
CA ALA A 73 -23.03 -75.92 30.33
C ALA A 73 -21.61 -75.34 30.17
N PRO A 74 -21.19 -74.49 31.13
CA PRO A 74 -19.97 -73.69 31.07
C PRO A 74 -18.75 -74.58 31.27
N GLN A 75 -17.68 -74.30 30.53
CA GLN A 75 -16.35 -74.82 30.82
C GLN A 75 -15.82 -74.09 32.06
N ASP A 76 -16.19 -74.60 33.23
CA ASP A 76 -15.62 -74.30 34.54
C ASP A 76 -14.17 -74.82 34.56
N GLY A 77 -13.22 -73.97 34.20
CA GLY A 77 -11.79 -74.34 34.16
C GLY A 77 -10.79 -73.24 33.85
N SER A 78 -11.22 -72.11 33.24
CA SER A 78 -10.33 -70.97 32.89
C SER A 78 -10.71 -69.63 33.53
N ILE A 79 -11.74 -69.62 34.39
CA ILE A 79 -12.31 -68.45 35.07
C ILE A 79 -11.29 -67.57 35.80
N PRO A 80 -10.25 -68.09 36.50
CA PRO A 80 -9.28 -67.20 37.14
C PRO A 80 -8.40 -66.45 36.12
N SER A 81 -8.10 -67.06 34.96
CA SER A 81 -7.25 -66.45 33.93
C SER A 81 -8.00 -65.35 33.16
N SER A 82 -9.26 -65.58 32.83
CA SER A 82 -10.09 -64.58 32.12
C SER A 82 -10.41 -63.37 33.02
N LEU A 83 -10.63 -63.57 34.32
CA LEU A 83 -10.82 -62.47 35.28
C LEU A 83 -9.57 -61.59 35.43
N VAL A 84 -8.38 -62.19 35.44
CA VAL A 84 -7.11 -61.42 35.48
C VAL A 84 -6.95 -60.60 34.20
N GLN A 85 -7.28 -61.17 33.04
CA GLN A 85 -7.22 -60.47 31.75
C GLN A 85 -8.21 -59.30 31.68
N ILE A 86 -9.46 -59.50 32.11
CA ILE A 86 -10.47 -58.43 32.17
C ILE A 86 -10.05 -57.30 33.13
N ARG A 87 -9.43 -57.62 34.28
CA ARG A 87 -8.91 -56.60 35.21
C ARG A 87 -7.75 -55.81 34.60
N ALA A 88 -6.86 -56.47 33.86
CA ALA A 88 -5.77 -55.81 33.16
C ALA A 88 -6.30 -54.89 32.04
N GLU A 89 -7.30 -55.34 31.28
CA GLU A 89 -7.97 -54.54 30.26
C GLU A 89 -8.71 -53.35 30.88
N LEU A 90 -9.43 -53.53 31.98
CA LEU A 90 -10.08 -52.43 32.71
C LEU A 90 -9.05 -51.40 33.21
N ALA A 91 -7.93 -51.85 33.77
CA ALA A 91 -6.86 -50.95 34.19
C ALA A 91 -6.23 -50.20 33.00
N SER A 92 -6.06 -50.86 31.86
CA SER A 92 -5.55 -50.23 30.64
C SER A 92 -6.52 -49.17 30.10
N THR A 93 -7.82 -49.46 30.06
CA THR A 93 -8.85 -48.53 29.58
C THR A 93 -9.02 -47.33 30.53
N GLN A 94 -8.87 -47.54 31.83
CA GLN A 94 -8.85 -46.44 32.81
C GLN A 94 -7.64 -45.52 32.62
N ARG A 95 -6.44 -46.07 32.33
CA ARG A 95 -5.25 -45.26 32.03
C ARG A 95 -5.42 -44.45 30.75
N THR A 96 -5.91 -45.08 29.67
CA THR A 96 -6.15 -44.37 28.41
C THR A 96 -7.22 -43.29 28.57
N ARG A 97 -8.26 -43.56 29.39
CA ARG A 97 -9.28 -42.56 29.69
C ARG A 97 -8.69 -41.36 30.42
N ALA A 98 -7.89 -41.58 31.46
CA ALA A 98 -7.21 -40.49 32.18
C ALA A 98 -6.30 -39.69 31.26
N GLU A 99 -5.53 -40.35 30.38
CA GLU A 99 -4.68 -39.68 29.40
C GLU A 99 -5.50 -38.82 28.41
N LEU A 100 -6.60 -39.33 27.89
CA LEU A 100 -7.49 -38.57 27.00
C LEU A 100 -8.16 -37.40 27.72
N GLU A 101 -8.57 -37.56 28.99
CA GLU A 101 -9.12 -36.48 29.81
C GLU A 101 -8.09 -35.35 30.00
N THR A 102 -6.81 -35.70 30.25
CA THR A 102 -5.74 -34.67 30.32
C THR A 102 -5.50 -33.98 28.98
N LYS A 103 -5.51 -34.72 27.86
CA LYS A 103 -5.37 -34.14 26.52
C LYS A 103 -6.52 -33.19 26.18
N LEU A 104 -7.76 -33.59 26.51
CA LEU A 104 -8.94 -32.74 26.31
C LEU A 104 -8.87 -31.47 27.17
N ALA A 105 -8.44 -31.58 28.43
CA ALA A 105 -8.26 -30.42 29.29
C ALA A 105 -7.21 -29.44 28.71
N ASN A 106 -6.07 -29.96 28.26
CA ASN A 106 -5.02 -29.15 27.64
C ASN A 106 -5.47 -28.50 26.33
N GLN A 107 -6.16 -29.23 25.46
CA GLN A 107 -6.70 -28.65 24.22
C GLN A 107 -7.75 -27.58 24.50
N ASN A 108 -8.57 -27.75 25.55
CA ASN A 108 -9.56 -26.76 25.92
C ASN A 108 -8.92 -25.47 26.44
N THR A 109 -7.84 -25.56 27.24
CA THR A 109 -7.10 -24.36 27.68
C THR A 109 -6.38 -23.66 26.53
N GLU A 110 -5.80 -24.42 25.59
CA GLU A 110 -5.22 -23.86 24.36
C GLU A 110 -6.26 -23.14 23.50
N LEU A 111 -7.44 -23.74 23.32
CA LEU A 111 -8.54 -23.11 22.56
C LEU A 111 -9.03 -21.81 23.20
N GLU A 112 -9.19 -21.78 24.53
CA GLU A 112 -9.56 -20.54 25.21
C GLU A 112 -8.46 -19.48 25.10
N GLY A 113 -7.18 -19.88 25.20
CA GLY A 113 -6.04 -18.98 24.96
C GLY A 113 -6.05 -18.39 23.55
N LEU A 114 -6.25 -19.23 22.54
CA LEU A 114 -6.33 -18.80 21.14
C LEU A 114 -7.51 -17.84 20.90
N LYS A 115 -8.68 -18.11 21.48
CA LYS A 115 -9.85 -17.21 21.38
C LYS A 115 -9.57 -15.83 21.96
N VAL A 116 -8.89 -15.75 23.10
CA VAL A 116 -8.51 -14.47 23.70
C VAL A 116 -7.57 -13.71 22.76
N THR A 117 -6.53 -14.37 22.24
CA THR A 117 -5.58 -13.73 21.32
C THR A 117 -6.24 -13.28 20.01
N ASP A 118 -7.17 -14.07 19.45
CA ASP A 118 -7.93 -13.70 18.25
C ASP A 118 -8.80 -12.45 18.50
N ALA A 119 -9.45 -12.38 19.66
CA ALA A 119 -10.23 -11.20 20.05
C ALA A 119 -9.35 -9.95 20.21
N GLU A 120 -8.16 -10.08 20.78
CA GLU A 120 -7.19 -8.97 20.89
C GLU A 120 -6.65 -8.53 19.53
N GLN A 121 -6.30 -9.48 18.66
CA GLN A 121 -5.84 -9.19 17.31
C GLN A 121 -6.92 -8.47 16.49
N LYS A 122 -8.18 -8.91 16.57
CA LYS A 122 -9.31 -8.23 15.92
C LYS A 122 -9.47 -6.78 16.40
N LYS A 123 -9.35 -6.53 17.70
CA LYS A 123 -9.36 -5.16 18.25
C LYS A 123 -8.21 -4.33 17.71
N ARG A 124 -7.00 -4.92 17.63
CA ARG A 124 -5.83 -4.23 17.11
C ARG A 124 -5.96 -3.90 15.62
N ILE A 125 -6.47 -4.83 14.83
CA ILE A 125 -6.75 -4.64 13.40
C ILE A 125 -7.76 -3.49 13.23
N ALA A 126 -8.89 -3.52 13.93
CA ALA A 126 -9.89 -2.44 13.85
C ALA A 126 -9.32 -1.06 14.24
N GLN A 127 -8.44 -1.02 15.24
CA GLN A 127 -7.74 0.23 15.61
C GLN A 127 -6.81 0.71 14.50
N LEU A 128 -6.02 -0.21 13.91
CA LEU A 128 -5.11 0.12 12.82
C LEU A 128 -5.86 0.58 11.57
N GLU A 129 -6.98 -0.06 11.22
CA GLU A 129 -7.86 0.35 10.13
C GLU A 129 -8.39 1.77 10.33
N LYS A 130 -8.88 2.09 11.53
CA LYS A 130 -9.33 3.46 11.86
C LYS A 130 -8.19 4.48 11.72
N THR A 131 -6.99 4.15 12.16
CA THR A 131 -5.83 5.04 12.00
C THR A 131 -5.42 5.20 10.54
N LYS A 132 -5.48 4.12 9.75
CA LYS A 132 -5.21 4.14 8.32
C LYS A 132 -6.18 5.08 7.61
N GLU A 133 -7.48 4.90 7.81
CA GLU A 133 -8.49 5.79 7.21
C GLU A 133 -8.29 7.26 7.60
N PHE A 134 -7.96 7.52 8.87
CA PHE A 134 -7.68 8.88 9.34
C PHE A 134 -6.46 9.49 8.62
N LEU A 135 -5.37 8.72 8.49
CA LEU A 135 -4.17 9.18 7.80
C LEU A 135 -4.41 9.36 6.30
N GLU A 136 -5.16 8.47 5.65
CA GLU A 136 -5.54 8.59 4.24
C GLU A 136 -6.33 9.87 3.98
N ARG A 137 -7.31 10.21 4.83
CA ARG A 137 -8.03 11.49 4.74
C ARG A 137 -7.07 12.67 4.87
N ARG A 138 -6.18 12.65 5.86
CA ARG A 138 -5.21 13.75 6.08
C ARG A 138 -4.23 13.92 4.93
N VAL A 139 -3.82 12.83 4.28
CA VAL A 139 -2.98 12.87 3.07
C VAL A 139 -3.75 13.50 1.92
N LYS A 140 -5.02 13.12 1.73
CA LYS A 140 -5.88 13.72 0.71
C LYS A 140 -6.05 15.22 0.92
N ASP A 141 -6.39 15.66 2.13
CA ASP A 141 -6.57 17.07 2.46
C ASP A 141 -5.30 17.89 2.16
N ARG A 142 -4.12 17.38 2.57
CA ARG A 142 -2.83 18.00 2.27
C ARG A 142 -2.53 18.04 0.78
N SER A 143 -2.90 16.99 0.04
CA SER A 143 -2.71 16.96 -1.42
C SER A 143 -3.58 17.99 -2.13
N GLU A 144 -4.79 18.23 -1.63
CA GLU A 144 -5.71 19.25 -2.15
C GLU A 144 -5.20 20.65 -1.79
N GLU A 145 -4.70 20.86 -0.57
CA GLU A 145 -4.05 22.10 -0.15
C GLU A 145 -2.83 22.42 -1.01
N LEU A 146 -1.96 21.44 -1.27
CA LEU A 146 -0.78 21.62 -2.14
C LEU A 146 -1.16 21.94 -3.57
N LYS A 147 -2.20 21.29 -4.12
CA LYS A 147 -2.73 21.62 -5.45
C LYS A 147 -3.28 23.04 -5.48
N GLY A 148 -4.00 23.47 -4.44
CA GLY A 148 -4.51 24.84 -4.32
C GLY A 148 -3.37 25.87 -4.28
N LYS A 149 -2.36 25.65 -3.42
CA LYS A 149 -1.16 26.49 -3.34
C LYS A 149 -0.39 26.53 -4.67
N GLY A 150 -0.26 25.40 -5.36
CA GLY A 150 0.38 25.34 -6.68
C GLY A 150 -0.35 26.19 -7.73
N ARG A 151 -1.69 26.18 -7.74
CA ARG A 151 -2.47 27.06 -8.62
C ARG A 151 -2.29 28.53 -8.28
N PHE A 152 -2.32 28.88 -7.00
CA PHE A 152 -2.12 30.25 -6.55
C PHE A 152 -0.72 30.78 -6.93
N VAL A 153 0.32 29.95 -6.81
CA VAL A 153 1.66 30.33 -7.26
C VAL A 153 1.69 30.63 -8.76
N ASN A 154 1.02 29.81 -9.58
CA ASN A 154 0.95 30.06 -11.02
C ASN A 154 0.20 31.37 -11.32
N GLU A 155 -0.91 31.64 -10.64
CA GLU A 155 -1.69 32.87 -10.80
C GLU A 155 -0.85 34.11 -10.44
N VAL A 156 -0.14 34.08 -9.31
CA VAL A 156 0.78 35.15 -8.92
C VAL A 156 1.93 35.31 -9.92
N GLN A 157 2.42 34.22 -10.50
CA GLN A 157 3.46 34.27 -11.53
C GLN A 157 2.94 34.89 -12.83
N ASP A 158 1.72 34.56 -13.24
CA ASP A 158 1.07 35.15 -14.42
C ASP A 158 0.84 36.66 -14.20
N GLU A 159 0.41 37.06 -13.01
CA GLU A 159 0.29 38.48 -12.63
C GLU A 159 1.65 39.19 -12.64
N MET A 160 2.70 38.58 -12.10
CA MET A 160 4.05 39.14 -12.10
C MET A 160 4.55 39.37 -13.53
N VAL A 161 4.36 38.41 -14.43
CA VAL A 161 4.74 38.54 -15.86
C VAL A 161 3.91 39.64 -16.54
N SER A 162 2.61 39.72 -16.24
CA SER A 162 1.73 40.78 -16.75
C SER A 162 2.21 42.18 -16.32
N LEU A 163 2.54 42.34 -15.03
CA LEU A 163 3.06 43.59 -14.48
C LEU A 163 4.43 43.94 -15.07
N GLU A 164 5.32 42.97 -15.24
CA GLU A 164 6.61 43.17 -15.88
C GLU A 164 6.45 43.64 -17.34
N LEU A 165 5.49 43.08 -18.08
CA LEU A 165 5.17 43.54 -19.43
C LEU A 165 4.64 44.98 -19.43
N GLN A 166 3.71 45.31 -18.53
CA GLN A 166 3.17 46.67 -18.40
C GLN A 166 4.26 47.67 -18.04
N LEU A 167 5.17 47.31 -17.13
CA LEU A 167 6.32 48.13 -16.76
C LEU A 167 7.22 48.40 -17.97
N ASN A 168 7.61 47.35 -18.70
CA ASN A 168 8.42 47.48 -19.91
C ASN A 168 7.76 48.36 -20.99
N MET A 169 6.44 48.31 -21.13
CA MET A 169 5.70 49.19 -22.03
C MET A 169 5.74 50.64 -21.58
N ALA A 170 5.48 50.89 -20.29
CA ALA A 170 5.54 52.23 -19.71
C ALA A 170 6.94 52.85 -19.81
N GLU A 171 8.00 52.06 -19.54
CA GLU A 171 9.39 52.49 -19.69
C GLU A 171 9.71 52.88 -21.14
N LYS A 172 9.26 52.09 -22.12
CA LYS A 172 9.41 52.42 -23.56
C LYS A 172 8.66 53.69 -23.94
N GLU A 173 7.47 53.91 -23.42
CA GLU A 173 6.70 55.13 -23.67
C GLU A 173 7.39 56.37 -23.07
N VAL A 174 7.92 56.25 -21.86
CA VAL A 174 8.70 57.31 -21.21
C VAL A 174 9.95 57.64 -22.02
N GLU A 175 10.69 56.63 -22.47
CA GLU A 175 11.89 56.85 -23.28
C GLU A 175 11.56 57.48 -24.64
N LYS A 176 10.47 57.06 -25.28
CA LYS A 176 9.99 57.67 -26.53
C LYS A 176 9.62 59.14 -26.33
N LEU A 177 8.82 59.46 -25.31
CA LEU A 177 8.42 60.84 -25.01
C LEU A 177 9.62 61.71 -24.64
N ARG A 178 10.60 61.15 -23.94
CA ARG A 178 11.85 61.84 -23.62
C ARG A 178 12.63 62.20 -24.88
N ASN A 179 12.80 61.24 -25.80
CA ASN A 179 13.49 61.47 -27.06
C ASN A 179 12.76 62.51 -27.92
N GLU A 180 11.42 62.44 -28.00
CA GLU A 180 10.60 63.43 -28.72
C GLU A 180 10.73 64.84 -28.12
N ASN A 181 10.76 64.97 -26.79
CA ASN A 181 10.95 66.25 -26.11
C ASN A 181 12.35 66.82 -26.34
N GLU A 182 13.39 65.98 -26.25
CA GLU A 182 14.77 66.38 -26.56
C GLU A 182 14.89 66.88 -28.01
N ASP A 183 14.25 66.21 -28.97
CA ASP A 183 14.26 66.62 -30.37
C ASP A 183 13.47 67.91 -30.63
N LEU A 184 12.30 68.08 -30.00
CA LEU A 184 11.54 69.33 -30.07
C LEU A 184 12.33 70.50 -29.46
N THR A 185 12.98 70.28 -28.33
CA THR A 185 13.81 71.27 -27.66
C THR A 185 15.02 71.64 -28.52
N ARG A 186 15.70 70.65 -29.14
CA ARG A 186 16.79 70.89 -30.10
C ARG A 186 16.34 71.74 -31.28
N ARG A 187 15.24 71.36 -31.94
CA ARG A 187 14.67 72.12 -33.08
C ARG A 187 14.27 73.54 -32.68
N TRP A 188 13.71 73.71 -31.48
CA TRP A 188 13.34 75.02 -30.97
C TRP A 188 14.57 75.88 -30.67
N LEU A 189 15.60 75.33 -30.03
CA LEU A 189 16.89 75.98 -29.82
C LEU A 189 17.53 76.44 -31.13
N GLU A 190 17.60 75.58 -32.15
CA GLU A 190 18.13 75.92 -33.47
C GLU A 190 17.34 77.09 -34.12
N LYS A 191 16.01 77.05 -34.03
CA LYS A 191 15.15 78.12 -34.55
C LYS A 191 15.37 79.44 -33.81
N MET A 192 15.44 79.40 -32.47
CA MET A 192 15.68 80.58 -31.65
C MET A 192 17.09 81.15 -31.87
N GLU A 193 18.10 80.29 -32.06
CA GLU A 193 19.46 80.72 -32.38
C GLU A 193 19.51 81.46 -33.73
N LEU A 194 18.82 80.93 -34.75
CA LEU A 194 18.67 81.59 -36.05
C LEU A 194 17.95 82.94 -35.91
N GLU A 195 16.82 82.99 -35.20
CA GLU A 195 16.08 84.23 -34.97
C GLU A 195 16.95 85.27 -34.25
N ALA A 196 17.66 84.89 -33.18
CA ALA A 196 18.59 85.75 -32.47
C ALA A 196 19.73 86.27 -33.35
N LYS A 197 20.34 85.39 -34.17
CA LYS A 197 21.36 85.80 -35.16
C LYS A 197 20.79 86.81 -36.16
N THR A 198 19.60 86.55 -36.72
CA THR A 198 18.98 87.49 -37.68
C THR A 198 18.61 88.84 -37.05
N MET A 199 18.16 88.85 -35.79
CA MET A 199 17.86 90.08 -35.06
C MET A 199 19.13 90.88 -34.77
N ASN A 200 20.20 90.21 -34.33
CA ASN A 200 21.51 90.83 -34.12
C ASN A 200 22.07 91.43 -35.43
N ASP A 201 22.01 90.68 -36.54
CA ASP A 201 22.46 91.16 -37.84
C ASP A 201 21.66 92.38 -38.33
N ARG A 202 20.34 92.39 -38.10
CA ARG A 202 19.48 93.55 -38.41
C ARG A 202 19.84 94.76 -37.56
N PHE A 203 20.01 94.55 -36.25
CA PHE A 203 20.37 95.61 -35.32
C PHE A 203 21.72 96.23 -35.66
N GLU A 204 22.74 95.40 -35.95
CA GLU A 204 24.07 95.87 -36.36
C GLU A 204 24.00 96.71 -37.65
N LYS A 205 23.21 96.29 -38.64
CA LYS A 205 22.98 97.05 -39.88
C LYS A 205 22.27 98.38 -39.62
N GLU A 206 21.31 98.45 -38.71
CA GLU A 206 20.64 99.70 -38.34
C GLU A 206 21.56 100.64 -37.57
N SER A 207 22.38 100.14 -36.63
CA SER A 207 23.39 100.94 -35.93
C SER A 207 24.41 101.54 -36.89
N LYS A 208 24.90 100.77 -37.87
CA LYS A 208 25.83 101.26 -38.91
C LYS A 208 25.22 102.28 -39.88
N ARG A 209 23.88 102.36 -39.98
CA ARG A 209 23.18 103.34 -40.83
C ARG A 209 22.90 104.67 -40.12
N LYS A 210 22.94 104.70 -38.79
CA LYS A 210 22.63 105.87 -37.97
C LYS A 210 23.87 106.56 -37.37
N GLY A 211 25.05 105.95 -37.48
CA GLY A 211 26.35 106.57 -37.21
C GLY A 211 27.04 106.98 -38.49
#